data_AF-A0AAE1KEJ0-F1
#
_entry.id   AF-A0AAE1KEJ0-F1
#
_cell.length_a   1.000
_cell.length_b   1.000
_cell.length_c   1.000
_cell.angle_alpha   90.00
_cell.angle_beta   90.00
_cell.angle_gamma   90.00
#
_symmetry.space_group_name_H-M   'P 1'
#
loop_
_entity.id
_entity.type
_entity.pdbx_description
1 polymer ?
#
loop_
_entity_poly.entity_id
_entity_poly.type
_entity_poly.pdbx_seq_one_letter_code
_entity_poly.pdbx_strand_id
1 'polypeptide(L)' 'MINGLQSMILSQVDALGSTNFPLNLIATIPGIQRITGITVFDTREKKSYEPLPDVEIFVEMD' A
#
# COMPACT_ATOMS: atom_id res chain seq x y z
N MET A 1 -7.84 11.49 7.66
CA MET A 1 -6.98 12.13 6.64
C MET A 1 -5.56 11.61 6.81
N ILE A 2 -5.11 10.73 5.92
CA ILE A 2 -3.71 10.29 5.89
C ILE A 2 -3.01 11.17 4.85
N ASN A 3 -2.33 12.23 5.29
CA ASN A 3 -1.49 13.07 4.44
C ASN A 3 -0.04 12.89 4.87
N GLY A 4 0.77 12.25 4.02
CA GLY A 4 2.19 12.04 4.26
C GLY A 4 2.64 10.60 3.99
N LEU A 5 3.96 10.40 3.94
CA LEU A 5 4.56 9.08 3.76
C LEU A 5 4.18 8.17 4.93
N GLN A 6 3.55 7.04 4.63
CA GLN A 6 3.30 5.97 5.58
C GLN A 6 4.19 4.78 5.22
N SER A 7 4.76 4.13 6.22
CA SER A 7 5.53 2.90 6.06
C SER A 7 5.01 1.84 7.02
N MET A 8 4.93 0.61 6.52
CA MET A 8 4.65 -0.57 7.33
C MET A 8 5.83 -1.52 7.21
N ILE A 9 6.38 -1.94 8.34
CA ILE A 9 7.42 -2.98 8.36
C ILE A 9 6.70 -4.32 8.25
N LEU A 10 6.98 -5.05 7.16
CA LEU A 10 6.49 -6.42 6.99
C LEU A 10 7.26 -7.35 7.94
N SER A 11 6.57 -8.38 8.44
CA SER A 11 7.19 -9.48 9.20
C SER A 11 8.24 -10.22 8.37
N GLN A 12 9.00 -11.13 8.97
CA GLN A 12 10.02 -11.90 8.25
C GLN A 12 9.42 -12.54 7.00
N VAL A 13 9.97 -12.17 5.84
CA VAL A 13 9.58 -12.71 4.53
C VAL A 13 10.49 -13.87 4.18
N ASP A 14 9.89 -14.99 3.76
CA ASP A 14 10.62 -16.15 3.28
C ASP A 14 10.90 -16.00 1.78
N ALA A 15 12.13 -16.30 1.39
CA ALA A 15 12.52 -16.30 -0.01
C ALA A 15 11.62 -17.26 -0.80
N LEU A 16 11.01 -16.77 -1.88
CA LEU A 16 10.10 -17.51 -2.76
C LEU A 16 8.79 -18.01 -2.09
N GLY A 17 8.62 -17.81 -0.78
CA GLY A 17 7.42 -18.23 -0.03
C GLY A 17 6.47 -17.07 0.30
N SER A 18 6.98 -15.85 0.42
CA SER A 18 6.18 -14.65 0.72
C SER A 18 5.90 -13.84 -0.55
N THR A 19 4.93 -14.30 -1.35
CA THR A 19 4.56 -13.68 -2.63
C THR A 19 3.31 -12.80 -2.55
N ASN A 20 2.57 -12.84 -1.45
CA ASN A 20 1.34 -12.08 -1.24
C ASN A 20 1.38 -11.31 0.09
N PHE A 21 1.09 -10.01 0.05
CA PHE A 21 1.09 -9.11 1.20
C PHE A 21 -0.27 -8.40 1.29
N PRO A 22 -1.19 -8.81 2.17
CA PRO A 22 -2.48 -8.16 2.29
C PRO A 22 -2.33 -6.78 2.95
N LEU A 23 -2.88 -5.75 2.31
CA LEU A 23 -2.95 -4.38 2.83
C LEU A 23 -4.41 -4.02 3.10
N ASN A 24 -4.71 -3.63 4.34
CA ASN A 24 -6.04 -3.16 4.73
C ASN A 24 -6.05 -1.63 4.75
N LEU A 25 -6.78 -1.03 3.83
CA LEU A 25 -6.94 0.41 3.72
C LEU A 25 -8.37 0.78 4.10
N ILE A 26 -8.54 1.75 4.99
CA ILE A 26 -9.85 2.22 5.45
C ILE A 26 -10.08 3.61 4.88
N ALA A 27 -11.09 3.72 4.03
CA ALA A 27 -11.62 4.98 3.58
C ALA A 27 -12.20 5.76 4.76
N THR A 28 -11.80 7.03 4.92
CA THR A 28 -12.28 7.89 6.02
C THR A 28 -13.15 9.06 5.55
N ILE A 29 -13.30 9.21 4.23
CA ILE A 29 -14.01 10.32 3.60
C ILE A 29 -14.86 9.73 2.46
N PRO A 30 -16.09 10.21 2.23
CA PRO A 30 -16.91 9.79 1.12
C PRO A 30 -16.45 10.36 -0.22
N GLY A 31 -16.96 9.77 -1.30
CA GLY A 31 -16.65 10.15 -2.67
C GLY A 31 -15.54 9.30 -3.28
N ILE A 32 -14.95 9.82 -4.36
CA ILE A 32 -13.87 9.14 -5.10
C ILE A 32 -12.56 9.32 -4.35
N GLN A 33 -11.91 8.21 -4.01
CA GLN A 33 -10.59 8.17 -3.42
C GLN A 33 -9.64 7.45 -4.35
N ARG A 34 -8.53 8.12 -4.68
CA ARG A 34 -7.45 7.56 -5.48
C ARG A 34 -6.32 7.12 -4.56
N ILE A 35 -5.95 5.86 -4.68
CA ILE A 35 -4.85 5.21 -3.94
C ILE A 35 -3.70 5.06 -4.93
N THR A 36 -2.56 5.68 -4.64
CA THR A 36 -1.39 5.72 -5.52
C THR A 36 -0.09 5.54 -4.72
N GLY A 37 1.00 5.25 -5.43
CA GLY A 37 2.35 5.28 -4.84
C GLY A 37 2.66 4.16 -3.85
N ILE A 38 1.86 3.08 -3.83
CA ILE A 38 2.17 1.88 -3.05
C ILE A 38 3.37 1.18 -3.69
N THR A 39 4.49 1.10 -2.98
CA THR A 39 5.73 0.44 -3.41
C THR A 39 6.32 -0.38 -2.26
N VAL A 40 7.19 -1.33 -2.59
CA VAL A 40 8.01 -2.08 -1.64
C VAL A 40 9.43 -1.54 -1.66
N PHE A 41 10.00 -1.35 -0.49
CA PHE A 41 11.41 -1.00 -0.31
C PHE A 41 12.16 -2.18 0.31
N ASP A 42 13.13 -2.73 -0.42
CA ASP A 42 14.05 -3.74 0.10
C ASP A 42 15.10 -3.07 0.99
N THR A 43 15.09 -3.40 2.28
CA THR A 43 16.02 -2.84 3.26
C THR A 43 17.43 -3.42 3.19
N ARG A 44 17.59 -4.62 2.61
CA ARG A 44 18.88 -5.30 2.44
C ARG A 44 19.61 -4.75 1.21
N GLU A 45 18.92 -4.69 0.08
CA GLU A 45 19.46 -4.18 -1.19
C GLU A 45 19.36 -2.65 -1.31
N LYS A 46 18.62 -2.00 -0.41
CA LYS A 46 18.33 -0.55 -0.44
C LYS A 46 17.71 -0.11 -1.76
N LYS A 47 16.75 -0.89 -2.25
CA LYS A 47 16.12 -0.72 -3.55
C LYS A 47 14.61 -0.58 -3.42
N SER A 48 14.04 0.38 -4.14
CA SER A 48 12.60 0.48 -4.34
C SER A 48 12.18 -0.30 -5.60
N TYR A 49 11.04 -0.97 -5.52
CA TYR A 49 10.40 -1.59 -6.67
C TYR A 49 9.43 -0.61 -7.35
N GLU A 50 9.01 -0.93 -8.57
CA GLU A 50 7.98 -0.17 -9.27
C GLU A 50 6.69 -0.12 -8.44
N PRO A 51 6.00 1.03 -8.39
CA PRO A 51 4.76 1.15 -7.64
C PRO A 51 3.65 0.29 -8.28
N LEU A 52 2.71 -0.14 -7.45
CA LEU A 52 1.48 -0.77 -7.93
C LEU A 52 0.67 0.23 -8.78
N PRO A 53 -0.14 -0.27 -9.72
CA PRO A 53 -1.08 0.57 -10.46
C PRO A 53 -1.99 1.34 -9.52
N ASP A 54 -2.34 2.56 -9.93
CA ASP A 54 -3.29 3.38 -9.19
C ASP A 54 -4.67 2.72 -9.15
N VAL A 55 -5.31 2.82 -7.98
CA VAL A 55 -6.67 2.28 -7.76
C VAL A 55 -7.59 3.42 -7.36
N GLU A 56 -8.75 3.49 -8.01
CA GLU A 56 -9.83 4.41 -7.61
C GLU A 56 -10.95 3.61 -6.97
N ILE A 57 -11.38 4.07 -5.80
CA ILE A 57 -12.54 3.52 -5.09
C ILE A 57 -13.57 4.63 -4.88
N PHE A 58 -14.84 4.26 -4.92
CA PHE A 58 -15.94 5.15 -4.55
C PHE A 58 -16.50 4.72 -3.20
N VAL A 59 -16.69 5.69 -2.31
CA VAL A 59 -17.18 5.44 -0.95
C VAL A 59 -18.47 6.21 -0.75
N GLU A 60 -19.56 5.47 -0.63
CA GLU A 60 -20.87 6.01 -0.33
C GLU A 60 -20.95 6.42 1.15
N MET A 61 -21.74 7.46 1.44
CA MET A 61 -22.21 7.71 2.80
C MET A 61 -23.51 6.93 2.99
N ASP A 62 -23.57 6.15 4.07
CA ASP A 62 -24.84 5.63 4.60
C ASP A 62 -25.72 6.76 5.16
#